data_AF-A0A6N8HS68-F1
#
_entry.id   AF-A0A6N8HS68-F1
#
_cell.length_a   1.000
_cell.length_b   1.000
_cell.length_c   1.000
_cell.angle_alpha   90.00
_cell.angle_beta   90.00
_cell.angle_gamma   90.00
#
_symmetry.space_group_name_H-M   'P 1'
#
loop_
_entity.id
_entity.type
_entity.pdbx_description
1 polymer ?
#
loop_
_entity_poly.entity_id
_entity_poly.type
_entity_poly.pdbx_seq_one_letter_code
_entity_poly.pdbx_strand_id
1 'polypeptide(L)' 'MYALIVNPKAGFGRAKRVFKKIKKSPLYNKYDCQCFFTENTGHAETIAYRISKQTPSVKCIIVVGETVRFTRSLTG' A
#
# COMPACT_ATOMS: atom_id res chain seq x y z
N MET A 1 12.16 -0.23 -5.84
CA MET A 1 10.86 -0.90 -5.66
C MET A 1 9.81 0.08 -5.15
N TYR A 2 8.59 0.00 -5.66
CA TYR A 2 7.40 0.68 -5.14
C TYR A 2 6.49 -0.34 -4.48
N ALA A 3 5.95 -0.04 -3.30
CA ALA A 3 4.98 -0.92 -2.65
C ALA A 3 3.61 -0.25 -2.64
N LEU A 4 2.58 -0.99 -3.06
CA LEU A 4 1.19 -0.57 -3.02
C LEU A 4 0.47 -1.36 -1.94
N ILE A 5 -0.15 -0.67 -0.98
CA ILE A 5 -0.99 -1.27 0.06
C ILE A 5 -2.44 -0.89 -0.25
N VAL A 6 -3.29 -1.87 -0.52
CA VAL A 6 -4.66 -1.65 -0.99
C VAL A 6 -5.65 -2.20 0.01
N ASN A 7 -6.57 -1.38 0.49
CA ASN A 7 -7.75 -1.86 1.21
C ASN A 7 -8.87 -2.15 0.20
N PRO A 8 -9.16 -3.42 -0.16
CA PRO A 8 -10.13 -3.72 -1.19
C PRO A 8 -11.57 -3.41 -0.77
N LYS A 9 -11.86 -3.25 0.53
CA LYS A 9 -13.20 -2.94 1.07
C LYS A 9 -13.45 -1.43 1.14
N ALA A 10 -12.38 -0.61 1.19
CA ALA A 10 -12.47 0.85 1.26
C ALA A 10 -13.33 1.47 0.15
N GLY A 11 -14.13 2.46 0.54
CA GLY A 11 -15.06 3.18 -0.32
C GLY A 11 -16.10 2.27 -0.96
N PHE A 12 -16.57 1.23 -0.27
CA PHE A 12 -17.47 0.20 -0.83
C PHE A 12 -16.87 -0.49 -2.06
N GLY A 13 -15.58 -0.86 -1.98
CA GLY A 13 -14.88 -1.51 -3.08
C GLY A 13 -14.30 -0.57 -4.14
N ARG A 14 -14.45 0.75 -3.97
CA ARG A 14 -13.85 1.76 -4.88
C ARG A 14 -12.33 1.63 -4.94
N ALA A 15 -11.66 1.41 -3.81
CA ALA A 15 -10.21 1.22 -3.78
C ALA A 15 -9.74 0.04 -4.66
N LYS A 16 -10.45 -1.10 -4.63
CA LYS A 16 -10.19 -2.24 -5.52
C LYS A 16 -10.35 -1.87 -7.00
N ARG A 17 -11.37 -1.06 -7.34
CA ARG A 17 -11.59 -0.58 -8.72
C ARG A 17 -10.47 0.37 -9.17
N VAL A 18 -10.05 1.30 -8.32
CA VAL A 18 -8.92 2.20 -8.60
C VAL A 18 -7.64 1.41 -8.79
N PHE A 19 -7.33 0.47 -7.90
CA PHE A 19 -6.16 -0.41 -8.05
C PHE A 19 -6.18 -1.19 -9.36
N LYS A 20 -7.33 -1.74 -9.78
CA LYS A 20 -7.46 -2.40 -11.09
C LYS A 20 -7.10 -1.48 -12.27
N LYS A 21 -7.42 -0.18 -12.18
CA LYS A 21 -7.02 0.81 -13.19
C LYS A 21 -5.52 1.10 -13.14
N ILE A 22 -4.97 1.29 -11.94
CA ILE A 22 -3.52 1.50 -11.72
C ILE A 22 -2.72 0.32 -12.27
N LYS A 23 -3.12 -0.92 -11.99
CA LYS A 23 -2.45 -2.15 -12.46
C LYS A 23 -2.41 -2.26 -13.98
N LYS A 24 -3.38 -1.66 -14.69
CA LYS A 24 -3.40 -1.62 -16.16
C LYS A 24 -2.55 -0.48 -16.75
N SER A 25 -2.07 0.45 -15.92
CA SER A 25 -1.28 1.58 -16.39
C SER A 25 0.12 1.13 -16.83
N PRO A 26 0.68 1.74 -17.90
CA PRO A 26 2.06 1.47 -18.30
C PRO A 26 3.08 1.73 -17.19
N LEU A 27 2.79 2.70 -16.30
CA LEU A 27 3.67 3.03 -15.17
C LEU A 27 3.80 1.87 -14.19
N TYR A 28 2.70 1.18 -13.87
CA TYR A 28 2.73 0.03 -12.98
C TYR A 28 3.58 -1.12 -13.54
N ASN A 29 3.60 -1.30 -14.86
CA ASN A 29 4.40 -2.33 -15.52
C ASN A 29 5.86 -1.89 -15.75
N LYS A 30 6.10 -0.59 -15.90
CA LYS A 30 7.44 -0.01 -16.09
C LYS A 30 8.25 0.00 -14.80
N TYR A 31 7.60 0.22 -13.67
CA TYR A 31 8.25 0.22 -12.36
C TYR A 31 8.11 -1.14 -11.68
N ASP A 32 9.14 -1.50 -10.91
CA ASP A 32 9.08 -2.64 -10.00
C ASP A 32 8.09 -2.34 -8.85
N CYS A 33 6.84 -2.78 -9.04
CA CYS A 33 5.71 -2.56 -8.14
C CYS A 33 5.28 -3.87 -7.47
N GLN A 34 5.31 -3.91 -6.14
CA GLN A 34 4.68 -4.97 -5.35
C GLN A 34 3.36 -4.50 -4.75
N CYS A 35 2.35 -5.37 -4.72
CA CYS A 35 1.03 -5.06 -4.19
C CYS A 35 0.68 -5.96 -3.01
N PHE A 36 0.13 -5.36 -1.96
CA PHE A 36 -0.33 -6.00 -0.74
C PHE A 36 -1.77 -5.60 -0.47
N PHE A 37 -2.61 -6.57 -0.11
CA PHE A 37 -4.00 -6.31 0.26
C PHE A 37 -4.15 -6.31 1.78
N THR A 38 -4.92 -5.37 2.30
CA THR A 38 -5.29 -5.36 3.72
C THR A 38 -6.58 -6.13 3.92
N GLU A 39 -6.70 -6.77 5.07
CA GLU A 39 -7.89 -7.56 5.43
C GLU A 39 -8.72 -6.90 6.53
N ASN A 40 -8.01 -6.32 7.51
CA ASN A 40 -8.55 -5.79 8.77
C ASN A 40 -7.92 -4.42 9.10
N THR A 41 -8.53 -3.69 10.04
CA THR A 41 -8.00 -2.43 10.58
C THR A 41 -6.58 -2.62 11.15
N GLY A 42 -5.68 -1.65 10.94
CA GLY A 42 -4.27 -1.73 11.38
C GLY A 42 -3.36 -2.63 10.51
N HIS A 43 -3.91 -3.44 9.60
CA HIS A 43 -3.10 -4.32 8.75
C HIS A 43 -2.19 -3.51 7.80
N ALA A 44 -2.65 -2.33 7.34
CA ALA A 44 -1.84 -1.44 6.51
C ALA A 44 -0.54 -1.00 7.21
N GLU A 45 -0.61 -0.70 8.51
CA GLU A 45 0.53 -0.27 9.33
C GLU A 45 1.53 -1.42 9.52
N THR A 46 1.01 -2.61 9.78
CA THR A 46 1.83 -3.82 9.94
C THR A 46 2.58 -4.14 8.65
N ILE A 47 1.91 -4.05 7.50
CA ILE A 47 2.53 -4.25 6.19
C ILE A 47 3.60 -3.16 5.94
N ALA A 48 3.27 -1.89 6.15
CA ALA A 48 4.22 -0.79 5.96
C ALA A 48 5.47 -0.92 6.85
N TYR A 49 5.30 -1.33 8.11
CA TYR A 49 6.39 -1.59 9.05
C TYR A 49 7.27 -2.76 8.61
N ARG A 50 6.66 -3.87 8.16
CA ARG A 50 7.42 -5.01 7.63
C ARG A 50 8.23 -4.62 6.40
N ILE A 51 7.62 -3.88 5.48
CA ILE A 51 8.28 -3.38 4.27
C ILE A 51 9.47 -2.47 4.63
N SER A 52 9.29 -1.54 5.56
CA SER A 52 10.36 -0.62 5.96
C SER A 52 11.54 -1.32 6.65
N LYS A 53 11.29 -2.42 7.37
CA LYS A 53 12.32 -3.23 8.02
C LYS A 53 13.01 -4.22 7.08
N GLN A 54 12.26 -4.86 6.17
CA GLN A 54 12.75 -5.97 5.36
C GLN A 54 13.27 -5.53 3.98
N THR A 55 12.82 -4.39 3.48
CA THR A 55 13.16 -3.93 2.12
C THR A 55 13.76 -2.53 2.16
N PRO A 56 15.07 -2.39 2.44
CA PRO A 56 15.74 -1.09 2.48
C PRO A 56 15.75 -0.35 1.12
N SER A 57 15.39 -1.01 0.02
CA SER A 57 15.34 -0.45 -1.34
C SER A 57 13.95 0.04 -1.78
N VAL A 58 12.97 0.07 -0.87
CA VAL A 58 11.66 0.67 -1.15
C VAL A 58 11.81 2.17 -1.33
N LYS A 59 11.49 2.66 -2.52
CA LYS A 59 11.52 4.09 -2.84
C LYS A 59 10.28 4.82 -2.30
N CYS A 60 9.13 4.14 -2.30
CA CYS A 60 7.87 4.74 -1.92
C CYS A 60 6.83 3.66 -1.57
N ILE A 61 6.01 3.94 -0.56
CA ILE A 61 4.82 3.17 -0.19
C ILE A 61 3.59 4.01 -0.53
N ILE A 62 2.72 3.45 -1.37
CA ILE A 62 1.48 4.09 -1.81
C ILE A 62 0.32 3.32 -1.17
N VAL A 63 -0.54 4.03 -0.44
CA VAL A 63 -1.73 3.41 0.17
C VAL A 63 -2.98 3.81 -0.59
N VAL A 64 -3.74 2.81 -1.05
CA VAL A 64 -5.02 2.98 -1.76
C VAL A 64 -6.14 2.48 -0.85
N GLY A 65 -6.84 3.41 -0.20
CA GLY A 65 -7.89 3.11 0.76
C GLY A 65 -8.61 4.36 1.23
N GLU A 66 -9.22 4.29 2.40
CA GLU A 66 -9.74 5.46 3.12
C GLU A 66 -8.63 6.07 3.98
N THR A 67 -8.92 7.14 4.72
CA THR A 67 -7.96 7.82 5.59
C THR A 67 -7.20 6.83 6.47
N VAL A 68 -5.91 6.67 6.20
CA VAL A 68 -5.00 5.93 7.07
C VAL A 68 -4.41 6.91 8.06
N ARG A 69 -4.57 6.61 9.35
CA ARG A 69 -3.96 7.39 10.41
C ARG A 69 -2.55 6.87 10.64
N PHE A 70 -1.54 7.57 10.12
CA PHE A 70 -0.16 7.24 10.41
C PHE A 70 0.27 7.86 11.74
N THR A 71 0.22 7.09 12.83
CA THR A 71 0.95 7.42 14.04
C THR A 71 2.39 6.93 13.89
N ARG A 72 3.29 7.86 13.56
CA ARG A 72 4.73 7.60 13.55
C ARG A 72 5.18 7.44 15.01
N SER A 73 5.27 6.20 15.50
CA SER A 73 5.92 5.94 16.79
C SER A 73 7.44 6.05 16.58
N LEU A 74 7.97 7.27 16.76
CA LEU A 74 9.40 7.49 16.97
C LEU A 74 9.74 7.07 18.40
N THR A 75 9.72 5.78 18.66
CA THR A 75 10.43 5.23 19.83
C THR A 75 11.73 4.68 19.30
N GLY A 76 12.80 5.45 19.58
CA GLY A 76 14.19 5.12 19.27
C GLY A 76 14.67 3.90 20.02
#